data_AF-A0AAD5Y6U0-F1
#
_entry.id   AF-A0AAD5Y6U0-F1
#
_cell.length_a   1.000
_cell.length_b   1.000
_cell.length_c   1.000
_cell.angle_alpha   90.00
_cell.angle_beta   90.00
_cell.angle_gamma   90.00
#
_symmetry.space_group_name_H-M   'P 1'
#
loop_
_entity.id
_entity.type
_entity.pdbx_description
1 polymer ?
#
loop_
_entity_poly.entity_id
_entity_poly.type
_entity_poly.pdbx_seq_one_letter_code
_entity_poly.pdbx_strand_id
1 'polypeptide(L)'
;MQRFAGTLIKITLIMAIVMNFAVAALFFIIGQFVVGIIMLVLAALTAWAYWSWRFRIPFAKVVLKTVTSITKKYPATLGVGVIGLVVQIAFIVWWLFTLSGVYLLGNNQVLSNGAVYALTVYCVFFFYWTSQVVGNAVHITVSGVFATYYFLGTADANGNVNVPVTNPTSASAKRALTTGLGPNCYGSLLIAIIQTLKFIVNSARNNDGNDNVAIQIILCCIACILSLFQDLLEYFNKYAFAQVAIYGKDYCTAAKDTWELAKSRGIDAVINDNLIGNVLGMGCLMIGVITGAIALAYMKISPSVPNEWPNYLVVGLIGFFVGIVEFSVLSGVIDSGVTTTFVCLAEDPQALLNTKPELFNKVREVYPQVLLSF
;
A
#
# COMPACT_ATOMS: atom_id res chain seq x y z
N MET A 1 -19.62 -10.45 8.23
CA MET A 1 -18.89 -9.20 7.85
C MET A 1 -19.78 -8.10 7.25
N GLN A 2 -20.72 -8.36 6.34
CA GLN A 2 -21.48 -7.29 5.63
C GLN A 2 -22.44 -6.43 6.48
N ARG A 3 -22.96 -6.94 7.62
CA ARG A 3 -23.77 -6.15 8.56
C ARG A 3 -22.95 -5.24 9.49
N PHE A 4 -21.65 -5.47 9.61
CA PHE A 4 -20.81 -4.83 10.61
C PHE A 4 -19.70 -3.94 10.06
N ALA A 5 -19.52 -3.73 8.75
CA ALA A 5 -18.37 -2.99 8.21
C ALA A 5 -18.09 -1.61 8.87
N GLY A 6 -19.14 -0.87 9.26
CA GLY A 6 -18.97 0.41 9.96
C GLY A 6 -18.64 0.26 11.44
N THR A 7 -19.22 -0.75 12.09
CA THR A 7 -18.87 -1.15 13.43
C THR A 7 -17.46 -1.75 13.45
N LEU A 8 -17.05 -2.43 12.39
CA LEU A 8 -15.73 -3.03 12.19
C LEU A 8 -14.69 -1.92 12.14
N ILE A 9 -14.81 -0.91 11.26
CA ILE A 9 -13.86 0.22 11.23
C ILE A 9 -13.71 0.87 12.61
N LYS A 10 -14.82 1.15 13.30
CA LYS A 10 -14.78 1.74 14.65
C LYS A 10 -14.16 0.80 15.69
N ILE A 11 -14.53 -0.49 15.69
CA ILE A 11 -13.98 -1.49 16.59
C ILE A 11 -12.50 -1.70 16.31
N THR A 12 -12.06 -1.82 15.05
CA THR A 12 -10.66 -2.01 14.71
C THR A 12 -9.82 -0.83 15.18
N LEU A 13 -10.28 0.41 14.99
CA LEU A 13 -9.56 1.60 15.45
C LEU A 13 -9.53 1.71 16.98
N ILE A 14 -10.67 1.48 17.66
CA ILE A 14 -10.74 1.51 19.13
C ILE A 14 -9.90 0.37 19.73
N MET A 15 -10.00 -0.83 19.16
CA MET A 15 -9.22 -2.01 19.58
C MET A 15 -7.73 -1.78 19.34
N ALA A 16 -7.33 -1.15 18.24
CA ALA A 16 -5.94 -0.77 17.97
C ALA A 16 -5.40 0.17 19.06
N ILE A 17 -6.17 1.20 19.42
CA ILE A 17 -5.80 2.15 20.48
C ILE A 17 -5.62 1.39 21.82
N VAL A 18 -6.63 0.63 22.23
CA VAL A 18 -6.60 -0.14 23.48
C VAL A 18 -5.43 -1.12 23.50
N MET A 19 -5.19 -1.82 22.40
CA MET A 19 -4.14 -2.82 22.31
C MET A 19 -2.74 -2.18 22.34
N ASN A 20 -2.53 -1.05 21.67
CA ASN A 20 -1.26 -0.31 21.76
C ASN A 20 -0.99 0.15 23.19
N PHE A 21 -2.00 0.64 23.92
CA PHE A 21 -1.85 0.98 25.34
C PHE A 21 -1.54 -0.26 26.20
N ALA A 22 -2.20 -1.38 25.96
CA ALA A 22 -1.96 -2.62 26.70
C ALA A 22 -0.54 -3.16 26.47
N VAL A 23 -0.07 -3.16 25.22
CA VAL A 23 1.29 -3.57 24.87
C VAL A 23 2.33 -2.61 25.45
N ALA A 24 2.07 -1.30 25.43
CA ALA A 24 2.93 -0.31 26.07
C ALA A 24 3.07 -0.58 27.59
N ALA A 25 1.95 -0.82 28.29
CA ALA A 25 1.95 -1.15 29.70
C ALA A 25 2.75 -2.43 30.00
N LEU A 26 2.59 -3.48 29.18
CA LEU A 26 3.38 -4.71 29.31
C LEU A 26 4.88 -4.44 29.17
N PHE A 27 5.32 -3.64 28.20
CA PHE A 27 6.73 -3.29 28.04
C PHE A 27 7.29 -2.46 29.19
N PHE A 28 6.49 -1.57 29.79
CA PHE A 28 6.88 -0.85 31.01
C PHE A 28 7.06 -1.79 32.20
N ILE A 29 6.17 -2.78 32.37
CA ILE A 29 6.29 -3.79 33.44
C ILE A 29 7.55 -4.64 33.26
N ILE A 30 7.94 -4.93 32.01
CA ILE A 30 9.14 -5.71 31.69
C ILE A 30 10.44 -4.87 31.84
N GLY A 31 10.34 -3.57 32.12
CA GLY A 31 11.48 -2.67 32.29
C GLY A 31 12.08 -2.13 31.00
N GLN A 32 11.37 -2.30 29.86
CA GLN A 32 11.82 -1.81 28.54
C GLN A 32 11.14 -0.48 28.20
N PHE A 33 11.68 0.60 28.75
CA PHE A 33 11.08 1.93 28.64
C PHE A 33 11.04 2.46 27.19
N VAL A 34 12.07 2.20 26.38
CA VAL A 34 12.14 2.72 24.99
C VAL A 34 11.00 2.15 24.14
N VAL A 35 10.79 0.82 24.16
CA VAL A 35 9.72 0.18 23.39
C VAL A 35 8.33 0.58 23.93
N GLY A 36 8.19 0.70 25.25
CA GLY A 36 6.96 1.20 25.88
C GLY A 36 6.59 2.62 25.44
N ILE A 37 7.57 3.53 25.36
CA ILE A 37 7.38 4.90 24.87
C ILE A 37 6.97 4.91 23.40
N ILE A 38 7.64 4.13 22.54
CA ILE A 38 7.28 4.02 21.11
C ILE A 38 5.82 3.57 20.94
N MET A 39 5.39 2.56 21.70
CA MET A 39 4.01 2.06 21.65
C MET A 39 3.00 3.08 22.18
N LEU A 40 3.35 3.90 23.18
CA LEU A 40 2.53 5.02 23.64
C LEU A 40 2.37 6.10 22.57
N VAL A 41 3.45 6.47 21.88
CA VAL A 41 3.40 7.44 20.78
C VAL A 41 2.50 6.92 19.65
N LEU A 42 2.65 5.65 19.28
CA LEU A 42 1.77 5.01 18.30
C LEU A 42 0.30 5.04 18.76
N ALA A 43 0.02 4.72 20.03
CA ALA A 43 -1.33 4.80 20.58
C ALA A 43 -1.91 6.23 20.46
N ALA A 44 -1.14 7.26 20.81
CA ALA A 44 -1.56 8.66 20.70
C ALA A 44 -1.83 9.08 19.25
N LEU A 45 -0.95 8.71 18.31
CA LEU A 45 -1.14 8.97 16.88
C LEU A 45 -2.39 8.28 16.34
N THR A 46 -2.64 7.02 16.71
CA THR A 46 -3.84 6.28 16.31
C THR A 46 -5.14 6.90 16.85
N ALA A 47 -5.10 7.42 18.09
CA ALA A 47 -6.23 8.12 18.70
C ALA A 47 -6.52 9.47 18.03
N TRP A 48 -5.48 10.24 17.72
CA TRP A 48 -5.61 11.50 16.99
C TRP A 48 -6.15 11.29 15.56
N ALA A 49 -5.67 10.26 14.87
CA ALA A 49 -6.17 9.86 13.56
C ALA A 49 -7.67 9.51 13.60
N TYR A 50 -8.10 8.71 14.59
CA TYR A 50 -9.51 8.36 14.77
C TYR A 50 -10.39 9.60 14.95
N TRP A 51 -9.96 10.56 15.77
CA TRP A 51 -10.72 11.79 16.01
C TRP A 51 -10.84 12.65 14.75
N SER A 52 -9.76 12.77 13.99
CA SER A 52 -9.69 13.57 12.75
C SER A 52 -10.59 12.98 11.65
N TRP A 53 -10.67 11.66 11.56
CA TRP A 53 -11.37 10.97 10.46
C TRP A 53 -12.85 10.70 10.68
N ARG A 54 -13.38 10.97 11.87
CA ARG A 54 -14.76 10.60 12.27
C ARG A 54 -15.85 11.03 11.28
N PHE A 55 -15.68 12.17 10.63
CA PHE A 55 -16.64 12.74 9.70
C PHE A 55 -16.71 12.01 8.35
N ARG A 56 -15.65 11.28 7.98
CA ARG A 56 -15.50 10.61 6.68
C ARG A 56 -15.82 9.10 6.74
N ILE A 57 -15.97 8.52 7.94
CA ILE A 57 -16.27 7.10 8.17
C ILE A 57 -17.53 6.59 7.42
N PRO A 58 -18.65 7.35 7.32
CA PRO A 58 -19.85 6.84 6.66
C PRO A 58 -19.63 6.47 5.18
N PHE A 59 -18.89 7.28 4.44
CA PHE A 59 -18.55 7.03 3.04
C PHE A 59 -17.62 5.82 2.92
N ALA A 60 -16.54 5.83 3.70
CA ALA A 60 -15.57 4.72 3.73
C ALA A 60 -16.26 3.38 4.02
N LYS A 61 -17.27 3.37 4.89
CA LYS A 61 -18.07 2.16 5.19
C LYS A 61 -18.80 1.62 3.97
N VAL A 62 -19.42 2.47 3.15
CA VAL A 62 -20.16 2.04 1.95
C VAL A 62 -19.19 1.45 0.93
N VAL A 63 -18.11 2.17 0.62
CA VAL A 63 -17.10 1.73 -0.35
C VAL A 63 -16.43 0.44 0.12
N LEU A 64 -15.98 0.37 1.39
CA LEU A 64 -15.34 -0.82 1.93
C LEU A 64 -16.28 -2.03 1.95
N LYS A 65 -17.58 -1.83 2.23
CA LYS A 65 -18.58 -2.91 2.17
C LYS A 65 -18.74 -3.44 0.74
N THR A 66 -18.77 -2.56 -0.25
CA THR A 66 -18.80 -2.94 -1.66
C THR A 66 -17.53 -3.69 -2.03
N VAL A 67 -16.36 -3.14 -1.70
CA VAL A 67 -15.06 -3.73 -2.05
C VAL A 67 -14.91 -5.12 -1.43
N THR A 68 -15.18 -5.25 -0.13
CA THR A 68 -15.13 -6.55 0.57
C THR A 68 -16.15 -7.54 0.04
N SER A 69 -17.32 -7.10 -0.46
CA SER A 69 -18.29 -8.00 -1.11
C SER A 69 -17.77 -8.54 -2.45
N ILE A 70 -17.09 -7.70 -3.22
CA ILE A 70 -16.47 -8.09 -4.50
C ILE A 70 -15.29 -9.03 -4.25
N THR A 71 -14.40 -8.70 -3.31
CA THR A 71 -13.27 -9.57 -2.93
C THR A 71 -13.74 -10.95 -2.47
N LYS A 72 -14.84 -11.03 -1.71
CA LYS A 72 -15.43 -12.32 -1.30
C LYS A 72 -16.01 -13.11 -2.46
N LYS A 73 -16.59 -12.43 -3.44
CA LYS A 73 -17.12 -13.06 -4.65
C LYS A 73 -15.99 -13.57 -5.56
N TYR A 74 -14.85 -12.85 -5.59
CA TYR A 74 -13.69 -13.18 -6.39
C TYR A 74 -12.44 -13.37 -5.52
N PRO A 75 -12.35 -14.47 -4.74
CA PRO A 75 -11.22 -14.73 -3.84
C PRO A 75 -9.88 -14.85 -4.57
N ALA A 76 -9.90 -15.15 -5.87
CA ALA A 76 -8.72 -15.16 -6.73
C ALA A 76 -7.96 -13.80 -6.72
N THR A 77 -8.64 -12.68 -6.42
CA THR A 77 -7.97 -11.37 -6.23
C THR A 77 -6.97 -11.38 -5.08
N LEU A 78 -7.27 -12.08 -3.98
CA LEU A 78 -6.31 -12.29 -2.89
C LEU A 78 -5.16 -13.21 -3.32
N GLY A 79 -5.47 -14.22 -4.12
CA GLY A 79 -4.45 -15.09 -4.73
C GLY A 79 -3.43 -14.33 -5.57
N VAL A 80 -3.87 -13.31 -6.34
CA VAL A 80 -2.96 -12.43 -7.09
C VAL A 80 -2.03 -11.66 -6.15
N GLY A 81 -2.55 -11.15 -5.02
CA GLY A 81 -1.72 -10.50 -4.00
C GLY A 81 -0.67 -11.43 -3.41
N VAL A 82 -1.04 -12.68 -3.08
CA VAL A 82 -0.11 -13.70 -2.57
C VAL A 82 0.95 -14.07 -3.62
N ILE A 83 0.55 -14.22 -4.90
CA ILE A 83 1.50 -14.48 -5.99
C ILE A 83 2.48 -13.31 -6.12
N GLY A 84 2.00 -12.07 -6.09
CA GLY A 84 2.85 -10.88 -6.10
C GLY A 84 3.84 -10.85 -4.94
N LEU A 85 3.40 -11.24 -3.74
CA LEU A 85 4.27 -11.38 -2.57
C LEU A 85 5.37 -12.41 -2.80
N VAL A 86 5.02 -13.61 -3.29
CA VAL A 86 6.00 -14.68 -3.56
C VAL A 86 7.02 -14.23 -4.59
N VAL A 87 6.59 -13.57 -5.66
CA VAL A 87 7.48 -12.98 -6.68
C VAL A 87 8.39 -11.93 -6.06
N GLN A 88 7.86 -11.05 -5.21
CA GLN A 88 8.64 -10.02 -4.51
C GLN A 88 9.69 -10.63 -3.59
N ILE A 89 9.35 -11.67 -2.83
CA ILE A 89 10.30 -12.37 -1.94
C ILE A 89 11.40 -13.04 -2.77
N ALA A 90 11.04 -13.76 -3.83
CA ALA A 90 12.02 -14.39 -4.72
C ALA A 90 12.98 -13.37 -5.33
N PHE A 91 12.45 -12.21 -5.75
CA PHE A 91 13.25 -11.10 -6.24
C PHE A 91 14.19 -10.53 -5.16
N ILE A 92 13.69 -10.28 -3.94
CA ILE A 92 14.51 -9.78 -2.83
C ILE A 92 15.67 -10.73 -2.53
N VAL A 93 15.41 -12.04 -2.50
CA VAL A 93 16.46 -13.05 -2.26
C VAL A 93 17.54 -12.96 -3.34
N TRP A 94 17.14 -12.97 -4.62
CA TRP A 94 18.09 -12.84 -5.73
C TRP A 94 18.86 -11.51 -5.72
N TRP A 95 18.18 -10.42 -5.39
CA TRP A 95 18.78 -9.10 -5.25
C TRP A 95 19.81 -9.05 -4.11
N LEU A 96 19.51 -9.65 -2.95
CA LEU A 96 20.44 -9.75 -1.82
C LEU A 96 21.71 -10.54 -2.18
N PHE A 97 21.58 -11.65 -2.91
CA PHE A 97 22.73 -12.39 -3.44
C PHE A 97 23.60 -11.52 -4.35
N THR A 98 22.97 -10.76 -5.25
CA THR A 98 23.66 -9.88 -6.20
C THR A 98 24.41 -8.76 -5.46
N LEU A 99 23.75 -8.09 -4.51
CA LEU A 99 24.35 -7.02 -3.71
C LEU A 99 25.52 -7.54 -2.85
N SER A 100 25.36 -8.72 -2.23
CA SER A 100 26.42 -9.36 -1.45
C SER A 100 27.64 -9.68 -2.33
N GLY A 101 27.42 -10.13 -3.57
CA GLY A 101 28.49 -10.34 -4.54
C GLY A 101 29.26 -9.06 -4.87
N VAL A 102 28.57 -7.94 -5.09
CA VAL A 102 29.21 -6.62 -5.32
C VAL A 102 30.05 -6.20 -4.11
N TYR A 103 29.52 -6.38 -2.90
CA TYR A 103 30.24 -6.06 -1.67
C TYR A 103 31.52 -6.89 -1.49
N LEU A 104 31.45 -8.21 -1.74
CA LEU A 104 32.60 -9.11 -1.64
C LEU A 104 33.70 -8.75 -2.65
N LEU A 105 33.34 -8.41 -3.90
CA LEU A 105 34.29 -7.97 -4.92
C LEU A 105 34.98 -6.65 -4.56
N GLY A 106 34.26 -5.75 -3.90
CA GLY A 106 34.83 -4.52 -3.35
C GLY A 106 35.79 -4.79 -2.19
N ASN A 107 35.38 -5.64 -1.23
CA ASN A 107 36.19 -5.98 -0.06
C ASN A 107 37.49 -6.71 -0.45
N ASN A 108 37.43 -7.58 -1.45
CA ASN A 108 38.61 -8.27 -2.00
C ASN A 108 39.44 -7.41 -2.96
N GLN A 109 39.12 -6.11 -3.09
CA GLN A 109 39.82 -5.14 -3.95
C GLN A 109 39.93 -5.56 -5.43
N VAL A 110 39.02 -6.41 -5.89
CA VAL A 110 38.95 -6.86 -7.30
C VAL A 110 38.41 -5.73 -8.18
N LEU A 111 37.50 -4.91 -7.64
CA LEU A 111 36.92 -3.75 -8.29
C LEU A 111 37.37 -2.46 -7.62
N SER A 112 37.46 -1.37 -8.39
CA SER A 112 37.72 -0.04 -7.83
C SER A 112 36.53 0.44 -6.98
N ASN A 113 36.79 1.28 -5.98
CA ASN A 113 35.73 1.87 -5.13
C ASN A 113 34.64 2.58 -5.96
N GLY A 114 35.03 3.24 -7.05
CA GLY A 114 34.09 3.87 -7.98
C GLY A 114 33.19 2.87 -8.71
N ALA A 115 33.75 1.72 -9.13
CA ALA A 115 32.96 0.66 -9.77
C ALA A 115 31.99 0.00 -8.77
N VAL A 116 32.44 -0.26 -7.53
CA VAL A 116 31.58 -0.80 -6.47
C VAL A 116 30.42 0.15 -6.17
N TYR A 117 30.69 1.45 -6.07
CA TYR A 117 29.66 2.47 -5.85
C TYR A 117 28.65 2.51 -7.01
N ALA A 118 29.13 2.53 -8.27
CA ALA A 118 28.26 2.54 -9.44
C ALA A 118 27.36 1.29 -9.53
N LEU A 119 27.92 0.11 -9.26
CA LEU A 119 27.15 -1.14 -9.21
C LEU A 119 26.15 -1.16 -8.06
N THR A 120 26.49 -0.60 -6.90
CA THR A 120 25.58 -0.47 -5.76
C THR A 120 24.39 0.43 -6.11
N VAL A 121 24.65 1.60 -6.72
CA VAL A 121 23.58 2.51 -7.18
C VAL A 121 22.69 1.82 -8.22
N TYR A 122 23.27 1.07 -9.16
CA TYR A 122 22.48 0.29 -10.13
C TYR A 122 21.63 -0.79 -9.46
N CYS A 123 22.18 -1.54 -8.49
CA CYS A 123 21.42 -2.54 -7.74
C CYS A 123 20.25 -1.89 -6.99
N VAL A 124 20.46 -0.73 -6.37
CA VAL A 124 19.40 0.02 -5.67
C VAL A 124 18.34 0.52 -6.64
N PHE A 125 18.73 1.07 -7.79
CA PHE A 125 17.79 1.46 -8.85
C PHE A 125 16.93 0.29 -9.30
N PHE A 126 17.56 -0.84 -9.58
CA PHE A 126 16.89 -2.03 -10.07
C PHE A 126 15.94 -2.62 -9.01
N PHE A 127 16.35 -2.58 -7.73
CA PHE A 127 15.48 -2.94 -6.60
C PHE A 127 14.19 -2.13 -6.59
N TYR A 128 14.29 -0.80 -6.63
CA TYR A 128 13.14 0.09 -6.60
C TYR A 128 12.25 -0.12 -7.82
N TRP A 129 12.85 -0.20 -9.01
CA TRP A 129 12.09 -0.36 -10.25
C TRP A 129 11.31 -1.67 -10.28
N THR A 130 11.97 -2.80 -10.02
CA THR A 130 11.28 -4.11 -10.06
C THR A 130 10.23 -4.21 -8.95
N SER A 131 10.50 -3.69 -7.75
CA SER A 131 9.51 -3.72 -6.66
C SER A 131 8.25 -2.91 -7.00
N GLN A 132 8.42 -1.74 -7.62
CA GLN A 132 7.30 -0.94 -8.13
C GLN A 132 6.52 -1.70 -9.21
N VAL A 133 7.21 -2.31 -10.18
CA VAL A 133 6.56 -3.07 -11.27
C VAL A 133 5.73 -4.24 -10.73
N VAL A 134 6.24 -4.98 -9.75
CA VAL A 134 5.53 -6.12 -9.13
C VAL A 134 4.29 -5.63 -8.38
N GLY A 135 4.43 -4.62 -7.52
CA GLY A 135 3.30 -4.06 -6.77
C GLY A 135 2.22 -3.48 -7.68
N ASN A 136 2.61 -2.72 -8.70
CA ASN A 136 1.71 -2.12 -9.67
C ASN A 136 1.06 -3.16 -10.59
N ALA A 137 1.72 -4.28 -10.91
CA ALA A 137 1.11 -5.38 -11.66
C ALA A 137 -0.04 -6.03 -10.88
N VAL A 138 0.13 -6.21 -9.56
CA VAL A 138 -0.95 -6.67 -8.66
C VAL A 138 -2.07 -5.64 -8.65
N HIS A 139 -1.76 -4.35 -8.47
CA HIS A 139 -2.74 -3.27 -8.48
C HIS A 139 -3.55 -3.27 -9.77
N ILE A 140 -2.92 -3.19 -10.95
CA ILE A 140 -3.59 -3.17 -12.26
C ILE A 140 -4.47 -4.42 -12.45
N THR A 141 -3.99 -5.60 -12.04
CA THR A 141 -4.77 -6.84 -12.12
C THR A 141 -6.03 -6.77 -11.28
N VAL A 142 -5.90 -6.35 -10.02
CA VAL A 142 -7.02 -6.23 -9.08
C VAL A 142 -7.99 -5.16 -9.59
N SER A 143 -7.49 -3.99 -9.96
CA SER A 143 -8.27 -2.88 -10.54
C SER A 143 -9.08 -3.34 -11.76
N GLY A 144 -8.51 -4.16 -12.64
CA GLY A 144 -9.23 -4.73 -13.78
C GLY A 144 -10.45 -5.58 -13.38
N VAL A 145 -10.37 -6.33 -12.27
CA VAL A 145 -11.50 -7.13 -11.75
C VAL A 145 -12.61 -6.23 -11.22
N PHE A 146 -12.23 -5.21 -10.44
CA PHE A 146 -13.17 -4.24 -9.88
C PHE A 146 -13.86 -3.43 -10.99
N ALA A 147 -13.13 -2.99 -12.00
CA ALA A 147 -13.66 -2.32 -13.17
C ALA A 147 -14.65 -3.22 -13.94
N THR A 148 -14.26 -4.48 -14.18
CA THR A 148 -15.13 -5.46 -14.85
C THR A 148 -16.43 -5.67 -14.07
N TYR A 149 -16.37 -5.77 -12.73
CA TYR A 149 -17.56 -5.87 -11.89
C TYR A 149 -18.41 -4.59 -11.92
N TYR A 150 -17.77 -3.42 -11.92
CA TYR A 150 -18.44 -2.13 -11.94
C TYR A 150 -19.24 -1.94 -13.23
N PHE A 151 -18.58 -2.05 -14.39
CA PHE A 151 -19.17 -1.76 -15.70
C PHE A 151 -19.99 -2.89 -16.29
N LEU A 152 -19.58 -4.16 -16.13
CA LEU A 152 -20.24 -5.30 -16.77
C LEU A 152 -21.13 -6.11 -15.82
N GLY A 153 -21.08 -5.84 -14.52
CA GLY A 153 -21.85 -6.59 -13.54
C GLY A 153 -23.29 -6.09 -13.43
N THR A 154 -24.28 -6.87 -13.87
CA THR A 154 -25.70 -6.52 -13.76
C THR A 154 -26.35 -7.16 -12.53
N ALA A 155 -27.10 -6.38 -11.75
CA ALA A 155 -27.87 -6.90 -10.62
C ALA A 155 -29.15 -7.60 -11.11
N ASP A 156 -29.35 -8.84 -10.68
CA ASP A 156 -30.59 -9.59 -10.88
C ASP A 156 -31.70 -9.15 -9.91
N ALA A 157 -32.94 -9.58 -10.12
CA ALA A 157 -34.11 -9.25 -9.28
C ALA A 157 -33.92 -9.61 -7.79
N ASN A 158 -33.06 -10.59 -7.51
CA ASN A 158 -32.69 -11.01 -6.15
C ASN A 158 -31.51 -10.20 -5.55
N GLY A 159 -31.02 -9.16 -6.23
CA GLY A 159 -29.87 -8.34 -5.81
C GLY A 159 -28.50 -9.00 -6.05
N ASN A 160 -28.46 -10.18 -6.68
CA ASN A 160 -27.22 -10.86 -7.04
C ASN A 160 -26.63 -10.24 -8.31
N VAL A 161 -25.39 -9.76 -8.23
CA VAL A 161 -24.71 -9.20 -9.41
C VAL A 161 -24.09 -10.33 -10.22
N ASN A 162 -24.39 -10.44 -11.51
CA ASN A 162 -23.77 -11.40 -12.44
C ASN A 162 -22.84 -10.66 -13.40
N VAL A 163 -21.66 -11.23 -13.66
CA VAL A 163 -20.67 -10.66 -14.58
C VAL A 163 -20.52 -11.64 -15.75
N PRO A 164 -20.63 -11.21 -17.02
CA PRO A 164 -20.60 -12.08 -18.19
C PRO A 164 -19.19 -12.57 -18.56
N VAL A 165 -18.32 -12.79 -17.56
CA VAL A 165 -16.94 -13.22 -17.73
C VAL A 165 -16.67 -14.42 -16.83
N THR A 166 -16.26 -15.54 -17.43
CA THR A 166 -16.04 -16.82 -16.72
C THR A 166 -14.96 -16.74 -15.65
N ASN A 167 -13.87 -16.03 -15.92
CA ASN A 167 -12.80 -15.79 -14.94
C ASN A 167 -12.26 -14.36 -15.06
N PRO A 168 -12.86 -13.38 -14.35
CA PRO A 168 -12.47 -11.98 -14.48
C PRO A 168 -11.05 -11.71 -13.95
N THR A 169 -10.57 -12.50 -12.99
CA THR A 169 -9.23 -12.33 -12.43
C THR A 169 -8.14 -12.74 -13.41
N SER A 170 -8.27 -13.91 -14.05
CA SER A 170 -7.27 -14.34 -15.04
C SER A 170 -7.28 -13.46 -16.29
N ALA A 171 -8.46 -13.03 -16.75
CA ALA A 171 -8.59 -12.10 -17.86
C ALA A 171 -7.91 -10.73 -17.54
N SER A 172 -8.12 -10.22 -16.33
CA SER A 172 -7.49 -8.96 -15.89
C SER A 172 -5.98 -9.12 -15.72
N ALA A 173 -5.51 -10.25 -15.16
CA ALA A 173 -4.08 -10.55 -15.04
C ALA A 173 -3.40 -10.65 -16.41
N LYS A 174 -4.05 -11.30 -17.39
CA LYS A 174 -3.55 -11.38 -18.76
C LYS A 174 -3.39 -9.99 -19.38
N ARG A 175 -4.35 -9.08 -19.19
CA ARG A 175 -4.23 -7.69 -19.67
C ARG A 175 -3.13 -6.94 -18.94
N ALA A 176 -3.05 -7.07 -17.62
CA ALA A 176 -2.02 -6.40 -16.80
C ALA A 176 -0.60 -6.81 -17.21
N LEU A 177 -0.39 -8.10 -17.53
CA LEU A 177 0.91 -8.66 -17.90
C LEU A 177 1.23 -8.59 -19.41
N THR A 178 0.30 -8.13 -20.24
CA THR A 178 0.54 -7.95 -21.69
C THR A 178 0.43 -6.48 -22.06
N THR A 179 -0.78 -5.98 -22.31
CA THR A 179 -1.04 -4.60 -22.74
C THR A 179 -0.74 -3.58 -21.65
N GLY A 180 -0.97 -3.93 -20.38
CA GLY A 180 -0.69 -3.07 -19.22
C GLY A 180 0.77 -3.07 -18.77
N LEU A 181 1.61 -3.97 -19.29
CA LEU A 181 2.99 -4.12 -18.79
C LEU A 181 3.88 -2.94 -19.21
N GLY A 182 3.75 -2.45 -20.44
CA GLY A 182 4.51 -1.28 -20.91
C GLY A 182 4.24 -0.02 -20.06
N PRO A 183 2.96 0.39 -19.91
CA PRO A 183 2.58 1.49 -19.03
C PRO A 183 3.04 1.30 -17.58
N ASN A 184 2.91 0.08 -17.04
CA ASN A 184 3.39 -0.27 -15.70
C ASN A 184 4.90 -0.02 -15.54
N CYS A 185 5.71 -0.56 -16.45
CA CYS A 185 7.16 -0.39 -16.44
C CYS A 185 7.57 1.09 -16.51
N TYR A 186 6.89 1.88 -17.36
CA TYR A 186 7.17 3.30 -17.53
C TYR A 186 6.79 4.12 -16.28
N GLY A 187 5.60 3.95 -15.73
CA GLY A 187 5.20 4.67 -14.51
C GLY A 187 6.05 4.29 -13.29
N SER A 188 6.40 3.01 -13.17
CA SER A 188 7.28 2.49 -12.11
C SER A 188 8.71 3.03 -12.22
N LEU A 189 9.20 3.26 -13.45
CA LEU A 189 10.52 3.83 -13.71
C LEU A 189 10.66 5.25 -13.15
N LEU A 190 9.63 6.08 -13.29
CA LEU A 190 9.66 7.47 -12.80
C LEU A 190 9.85 7.52 -11.27
N ILE A 191 9.13 6.67 -10.52
CA ILE A 191 9.29 6.58 -9.07
C ILE A 191 10.67 6.03 -8.71
N ALA A 192 11.14 4.99 -9.40
CA ALA A 192 12.43 4.36 -9.13
C ALA A 192 13.61 5.32 -9.32
N ILE A 193 13.55 6.22 -10.31
CA ILE A 193 14.55 7.27 -10.51
C ILE A 193 14.59 8.20 -9.30
N ILE A 194 13.43 8.68 -8.83
CA ILE A 194 13.36 9.56 -7.66
C ILE A 194 13.89 8.86 -6.40
N GLN A 195 13.50 7.61 -6.17
CA GLN A 195 13.97 6.81 -5.03
C GLN A 195 15.49 6.58 -5.08
N THR A 196 16.05 6.39 -6.28
CA THR A 196 17.50 6.25 -6.47
C THR A 196 18.23 7.57 -6.22
N LEU A 197 17.69 8.70 -6.72
CA LEU A 197 18.26 10.03 -6.43
C LEU A 197 18.27 10.31 -4.93
N LYS A 198 17.19 9.95 -4.21
CA LYS A 198 17.15 10.05 -2.74
C LYS A 198 18.22 9.21 -2.08
N PHE A 199 18.42 7.98 -2.54
CA PHE A 199 19.50 7.12 -2.04
C PHE A 199 20.88 7.77 -2.23
N ILE A 200 21.15 8.33 -3.42
CA ILE A 200 22.43 9.01 -3.72
C ILE A 200 22.62 10.24 -2.81
N VAL A 201 21.59 11.08 -2.69
CA VAL A 201 21.63 12.29 -1.85
C VAL A 201 21.88 11.93 -0.37
N ASN A 202 21.20 10.91 0.15
CA ASN A 202 21.39 10.45 1.52
C ASN A 202 22.77 9.81 1.74
N SER A 203 23.27 9.07 0.74
CA SER A 203 24.62 8.49 0.78
C SER A 203 25.69 9.58 0.80
N ALA A 204 25.52 10.65 0.01
CA ALA A 204 26.42 11.80 0.01
C ALA A 204 26.36 12.61 1.32
N ARG A 205 25.20 12.61 2.00
CA ARG A 205 25.01 13.28 3.29
C ARG A 205 25.72 12.56 4.44
N ASN A 206 25.74 11.23 4.37
CA ASN A 206 26.35 10.36 5.38
C ASN A 206 27.84 10.07 5.11
N ASN A 207 28.46 10.78 4.15
CA ASN A 207 29.87 10.62 3.86
C ASN A 207 30.70 11.44 4.86
N ASP A 208 31.57 10.77 5.63
CA ASP A 208 32.33 11.33 6.77
C ASP A 208 33.25 12.51 6.40
N GLY A 209 33.50 12.75 5.10
CA GLY A 209 34.29 13.90 4.63
C GLY A 209 33.51 15.20 4.41
N ASN A 210 32.20 15.24 4.72
CA ASN A 210 31.32 16.36 4.37
C ASN A 210 30.91 17.21 5.59
N ASP A 211 31.89 17.86 6.22
CA ASP A 211 31.71 18.76 7.37
C ASP A 211 31.13 20.13 7.01
N ASN A 212 30.95 20.42 5.72
CA ASN A 212 30.41 21.69 5.28
C ASN A 212 28.89 21.74 5.53
N VAL A 213 28.52 22.46 6.58
CA VAL A 213 27.12 22.69 7.00
C VAL A 213 26.25 23.19 5.84
N ALA A 214 26.77 24.02 4.94
CA ALA A 214 26.00 24.51 3.79
C ALA A 214 25.62 23.38 2.82
N ILE A 215 26.53 22.44 2.57
CA ILE A 215 26.29 21.28 1.69
C ILE A 215 25.28 20.33 2.35
N GLN A 216 25.40 20.11 3.66
CA GLN A 216 24.46 19.30 4.44
C GLN A 216 23.03 19.85 4.37
N ILE A 217 22.86 21.17 4.51
CA ILE A 217 21.55 21.83 4.40
C ILE A 217 20.98 21.69 2.98
N ILE A 218 21.80 21.92 1.94
CA ILE A 218 21.35 21.79 0.54
C ILE A 218 20.91 20.35 0.25
N LEU A 219 21.68 19.34 0.66
CA LEU A 219 21.32 17.93 0.48
C LEU A 219 20.04 17.57 1.25
N CYS A 220 19.83 18.14 2.43
CA CYS A 220 18.58 17.97 3.18
C CYS A 220 17.37 18.56 2.41
N CYS A 221 17.51 19.78 1.87
CA CYS A 221 16.47 20.41 1.06
C CYS A 221 16.14 19.59 -0.19
N ILE A 222 17.16 19.09 -0.89
CA ILE A 222 16.97 18.22 -2.07
C ILE A 222 16.25 16.92 -1.68
N ALA A 223 16.67 16.26 -0.60
CA ALA A 223 16.02 15.04 -0.11
C ALA A 223 14.54 15.28 0.26
N CYS A 224 14.23 16.44 0.84
CA CYS A 224 12.85 16.85 1.15
C CYS A 224 12.02 17.05 -0.13
N ILE A 225 12.53 17.82 -1.09
CA ILE A 225 11.86 18.06 -2.38
C ILE A 225 11.61 16.73 -3.12
N LEU A 226 12.63 15.87 -3.20
CA LEU A 226 12.49 14.55 -3.83
C LEU A 226 11.45 13.68 -3.11
N SER A 227 11.32 13.80 -1.78
CA SER A 227 10.29 13.08 -1.03
C SER A 227 8.90 13.58 -1.37
N LEU A 228 8.69 14.89 -1.45
CA LEU A 228 7.42 15.47 -1.90
C LEU A 228 7.04 15.02 -3.32
N PHE A 229 8.01 14.99 -4.24
CA PHE A 229 7.78 14.50 -5.59
C PHE A 229 7.49 13.00 -5.64
N GLN A 230 8.17 12.19 -4.83
CA GLN A 230 7.90 10.76 -4.71
C GLN A 230 6.45 10.54 -4.24
N ASP A 231 6.05 11.20 -3.16
CA ASP A 231 4.71 11.02 -2.57
C ASP A 231 3.61 11.45 -3.55
N LEU A 232 3.79 12.58 -4.24
CA LEU A 232 2.86 13.06 -5.26
C LEU A 232 2.75 12.08 -6.44
N LEU A 233 3.89 11.57 -6.92
CA LEU A 233 3.94 10.68 -8.06
C LEU A 233 3.38 9.29 -7.71
N GLU A 234 3.71 8.73 -6.55
CA GLU A 234 3.13 7.47 -6.07
C GLU A 234 1.60 7.57 -5.95
N TYR A 235 1.13 8.67 -5.37
CA TYR A 235 -0.30 8.94 -5.27
C TYR A 235 -0.97 8.99 -6.64
N PHE A 236 -0.40 9.74 -7.57
CA PHE A 236 -0.96 9.90 -8.90
C PHE A 236 -0.89 8.62 -9.74
N ASN A 237 0.22 7.88 -9.65
CA ASN A 237 0.43 6.60 -10.33
C ASN A 237 -0.64 5.58 -9.95
N LYS A 238 -1.06 5.56 -8.69
CA LYS A 238 -2.13 4.66 -8.22
C LYS A 238 -3.41 4.84 -9.05
N TYR A 239 -3.86 6.08 -9.25
CA TYR A 239 -5.06 6.36 -10.04
C TYR A 239 -4.82 6.19 -11.55
N ALA A 240 -3.64 6.58 -12.05
CA ALA A 240 -3.28 6.38 -13.45
C ALA A 240 -3.24 4.88 -13.81
N PHE A 241 -2.74 4.02 -12.92
CA PHE A 241 -2.75 2.57 -13.14
C PHE A 241 -4.14 1.95 -13.04
N ALA A 242 -5.05 2.52 -12.24
CA ALA A 242 -6.47 2.15 -12.30
C ALA A 242 -7.06 2.49 -13.69
N GLN A 243 -6.75 3.66 -14.26
CA GLN A 243 -7.14 4.03 -15.63
C GLN A 243 -6.57 3.07 -16.69
N VAL A 244 -5.29 2.69 -16.57
CA VAL A 244 -4.67 1.66 -17.42
C VAL A 244 -5.42 0.32 -17.31
N ALA A 245 -5.81 -0.08 -16.10
CA ALA A 245 -6.54 -1.33 -15.88
C ALA A 245 -7.95 -1.31 -16.48
N ILE A 246 -8.64 -0.17 -16.42
CA ILE A 246 -10.01 0.00 -16.92
C ILE A 246 -10.01 0.06 -18.46
N TYR A 247 -9.15 0.89 -19.05
CA TYR A 247 -9.24 1.25 -20.48
C TYR A 247 -8.10 0.71 -21.35
N GLY A 248 -7.03 0.16 -20.76
CA GLY A 248 -5.87 -0.35 -21.52
C GLY A 248 -5.06 0.75 -22.22
N LYS A 249 -5.09 1.98 -21.70
CA LYS A 249 -4.39 3.15 -22.24
C LYS A 249 -2.88 3.10 -21.95
N ASP A 250 -2.10 3.86 -22.71
CA ASP A 250 -0.71 4.14 -22.34
C ASP A 250 -0.63 5.00 -21.06
N TYR A 251 0.53 4.98 -20.40
CA TYR A 251 0.70 5.65 -19.11
C TYR A 251 0.47 7.16 -19.18
N CYS A 252 1.00 7.84 -20.21
CA CYS A 252 0.91 9.30 -20.31
C CYS A 252 -0.54 9.76 -20.55
N THR A 253 -1.29 9.04 -21.38
CA THR A 253 -2.71 9.27 -21.58
C THR A 253 -3.50 9.00 -20.29
N ALA A 254 -3.26 7.88 -19.61
CA ALA A 254 -3.92 7.54 -18.36
C ALA A 254 -3.63 8.55 -17.22
N ALA A 255 -2.39 9.04 -17.17
CA ALA A 255 -1.97 10.14 -16.31
C ALA A 255 -2.76 11.41 -16.62
N LYS A 256 -2.81 11.83 -17.88
CA LYS A 256 -3.53 13.04 -18.28
C LYS A 256 -5.02 12.96 -17.90
N ASP A 257 -5.67 11.84 -18.17
CA ASP A 257 -7.06 11.61 -17.81
C ASP A 257 -7.27 11.65 -16.29
N THR A 258 -6.35 11.07 -15.51
CA THR A 258 -6.37 11.15 -14.05
C THR A 258 -6.28 12.60 -13.56
N TRP A 259 -5.45 13.43 -14.18
CA TRP A 259 -5.34 14.84 -13.85
C TRP A 259 -6.61 15.62 -14.21
N GLU A 260 -7.19 15.37 -15.38
CA GLU A 260 -8.45 15.98 -15.81
C GLU A 260 -9.61 15.57 -14.90
N LEU A 261 -9.65 14.30 -14.48
CA LEU A 261 -10.62 13.80 -13.51
C LEU A 261 -10.46 14.50 -12.16
N ALA A 262 -9.24 14.66 -11.66
CA ALA A 262 -8.95 15.37 -10.41
C ALA A 262 -9.36 16.85 -10.48
N LYS A 263 -9.12 17.51 -11.62
CA LYS A 263 -9.47 18.92 -11.83
C LYS A 263 -10.98 19.14 -11.98
N SER A 264 -11.66 18.26 -12.72
CA SER A 264 -13.08 18.41 -13.04
C SER A 264 -14.00 18.00 -11.90
N ARG A 265 -13.62 17.00 -11.10
CA ARG A 265 -14.48 16.42 -10.04
C ARG A 265 -14.14 16.89 -8.63
N GLY A 266 -13.10 17.72 -8.48
CA GLY A 266 -12.69 18.30 -7.21
C GLY A 266 -11.78 17.39 -6.40
N ILE A 267 -10.63 17.93 -5.99
CA ILE A 267 -9.58 17.25 -5.22
C ILE A 267 -10.10 16.74 -3.87
N ASP A 268 -11.18 17.33 -3.31
CA ASP A 268 -11.76 16.92 -2.02
C ASP A 268 -12.36 15.51 -2.01
N ALA A 269 -12.85 15.00 -3.14
CA ALA A 269 -13.35 13.62 -3.24
C ALA A 269 -12.18 12.61 -3.22
N VAL A 270 -11.06 12.99 -3.85
CA VAL A 270 -9.80 12.25 -3.95
C VAL A 270 -9.04 12.28 -2.60
N ILE A 271 -9.00 13.42 -1.91
CA ILE A 271 -8.46 13.57 -0.53
C ILE A 271 -9.23 12.69 0.47
N ASN A 272 -10.54 12.50 0.26
CA ASN A 272 -11.37 11.63 1.10
C ASN A 272 -11.12 10.13 0.86
N ASP A 273 -10.57 9.75 -0.30
CA ASP A 273 -10.19 8.37 -0.66
C ASP A 273 -9.00 7.86 0.19
N ASN A 274 -8.13 8.77 0.68
CA ASN A 274 -6.97 8.40 1.49
C ASN A 274 -7.34 7.92 2.91
N LEU A 275 -8.59 8.05 3.35
CA LEU A 275 -8.99 7.52 4.65
C LEU A 275 -8.84 5.99 4.70
N ILE A 276 -9.31 5.28 3.67
CA ILE A 276 -9.32 3.82 3.71
C ILE A 276 -7.89 3.28 3.67
N GLY A 277 -7.04 3.82 2.79
CA GLY A 277 -5.62 3.47 2.72
C GLY A 277 -4.92 3.68 4.07
N ASN A 278 -5.12 4.83 4.72
CA ASN A 278 -4.55 5.10 6.03
C ASN A 278 -5.07 4.16 7.13
N VAL A 279 -6.37 3.87 7.16
CA VAL A 279 -6.97 2.93 8.12
C VAL A 279 -6.43 1.52 7.92
N LEU A 280 -6.26 1.09 6.67
CA LEU A 280 -5.67 -0.20 6.35
C LEU A 280 -4.19 -0.27 6.75
N GLY A 281 -3.42 0.79 6.51
CA GLY A 281 -2.02 0.90 6.96
C GLY A 281 -1.88 0.81 8.48
N MET A 282 -2.78 1.48 9.23
CA MET A 282 -2.86 1.32 10.69
C MET A 282 -3.20 -0.13 11.10
N GLY A 283 -4.05 -0.80 10.33
CA GLY A 283 -4.33 -2.23 10.49
C GLY A 283 -3.09 -3.09 10.31
N CYS A 284 -2.23 -2.80 9.31
CA CYS A 284 -0.95 -3.49 9.11
C CYS A 284 -0.06 -3.36 10.34
N LEU A 285 0.13 -2.12 10.82
CA LEU A 285 0.95 -1.84 12.00
C LEU A 285 0.42 -2.57 13.24
N MET A 286 -0.90 -2.52 13.46
CA MET A 286 -1.52 -3.22 14.58
C MET A 286 -1.23 -4.71 14.52
N ILE A 287 -1.50 -5.38 13.40
CA ILE A 287 -1.28 -6.82 13.26
C ILE A 287 0.18 -7.18 13.46
N GLY A 288 1.11 -6.36 12.95
CA GLY A 288 2.54 -6.49 13.26
C GLY A 288 2.82 -6.44 14.76
N VAL A 289 2.26 -5.48 15.49
CA VAL A 289 2.43 -5.41 16.96
C VAL A 289 1.89 -6.67 17.65
N ILE A 290 0.73 -7.18 17.21
CA ILE A 290 0.14 -8.40 17.78
C ILE A 290 1.06 -9.60 17.54
N THR A 291 1.48 -9.84 16.30
CA THR A 291 2.31 -11.00 15.94
C THR A 291 3.68 -10.91 16.58
N GLY A 292 4.28 -9.72 16.65
CA GLY A 292 5.53 -9.47 17.37
C GLY A 292 5.40 -9.73 18.88
N ALA A 293 4.31 -9.28 19.50
CA ALA A 293 4.05 -9.54 20.93
C ALA A 293 3.81 -11.03 21.21
N ILE A 294 3.08 -11.73 20.35
CA ILE A 294 2.89 -13.19 20.46
C ILE A 294 4.23 -13.92 20.31
N ALA A 295 5.08 -13.52 19.35
CA ALA A 295 6.40 -14.10 19.17
C ALA A 295 7.30 -13.89 20.41
N LEU A 296 7.26 -12.71 21.00
CA LEU A 296 7.97 -12.42 22.26
C LEU A 296 7.43 -13.24 23.45
N ALA A 297 6.11 -13.36 23.57
CA ALA A 297 5.48 -14.16 24.62
C ALA A 297 5.84 -15.65 24.48
N TYR A 298 5.82 -16.19 23.26
CA TYR A 298 6.24 -17.55 22.96
C TYR A 298 7.68 -17.80 23.41
N MET A 299 8.60 -16.88 23.10
CA MET A 299 10.01 -16.99 23.50
C MET A 299 10.20 -16.99 25.03
N LYS A 300 9.33 -16.29 25.78
CA LYS A 300 9.41 -16.29 27.26
C LYS A 300 8.91 -17.60 27.87
N ILE A 301 7.99 -18.28 27.20
CA ILE A 301 7.39 -19.53 27.67
C ILE A 301 8.22 -20.74 27.20
N SER A 302 8.93 -20.62 26.07
CA SER A 302 9.72 -21.71 25.49
C SER A 302 11.04 -21.92 26.23
N PRO A 303 11.28 -23.09 26.86
CA PRO A 303 12.50 -23.38 27.62
C PRO A 303 13.73 -23.66 26.73
N SER A 304 13.54 -23.74 25.40
CA SER A 304 14.54 -24.19 24.43
C SER A 304 15.40 -23.06 23.81
N VAL A 305 15.15 -21.80 24.14
CA VAL A 305 15.91 -20.67 23.57
C VAL A 305 16.71 -19.96 24.67
N PRO A 306 18.01 -19.65 24.47
CA PRO A 306 18.80 -18.90 25.44
C PRO A 306 18.10 -17.60 25.82
N ASN A 307 17.96 -17.35 27.13
CA ASN A 307 17.25 -16.20 27.69
C ASN A 307 18.11 -14.92 27.59
N GLU A 308 18.52 -14.58 26.37
CA GLU A 308 19.31 -13.39 26.08
C GLU A 308 18.45 -12.35 25.36
N TRP A 309 18.39 -11.14 25.94
CA TRP A 309 17.62 -10.01 25.43
C TRP A 309 17.75 -9.74 23.92
N PRO A 310 18.94 -9.82 23.29
CA PRO A 310 19.08 -9.65 21.85
C PRO A 310 18.27 -10.66 21.03
N ASN A 311 18.18 -11.93 21.47
CA ASN A 311 17.46 -12.97 20.75
C ASN A 311 15.94 -12.74 20.80
N TYR A 312 15.41 -12.27 21.93
CA TYR A 312 14.00 -11.87 22.03
C TYR A 312 13.67 -10.74 21.06
N LEU A 313 14.49 -9.69 21.03
CA LEU A 313 14.26 -8.55 20.14
C LEU A 313 14.25 -8.98 18.67
N VAL A 314 15.20 -9.82 18.26
CA VAL A 314 15.26 -10.33 16.87
C VAL A 314 14.00 -11.13 16.52
N VAL A 315 13.58 -12.07 17.36
CA VAL A 315 12.38 -12.89 17.09
C VAL A 315 11.10 -12.05 17.13
N GLY A 316 11.00 -11.09 18.04
CA GLY A 316 9.88 -10.15 18.10
C GLY A 316 9.79 -9.26 16.86
N LEU A 317 10.93 -8.77 16.36
CA LEU A 317 10.98 -7.99 15.11
C LEU A 317 10.61 -8.84 13.90
N ILE A 318 11.09 -10.08 13.81
CA ILE A 318 10.69 -11.01 12.73
C ILE A 318 9.18 -11.22 12.77
N GLY A 319 8.62 -11.54 13.94
CA GLY A 319 7.17 -11.70 14.11
C GLY A 319 6.39 -10.44 13.72
N PHE A 320 6.91 -9.26 14.06
CA PHE A 320 6.33 -7.98 13.68
C PHE A 320 6.28 -7.77 12.16
N PHE A 321 7.40 -7.99 11.47
CA PHE A 321 7.45 -7.85 10.01
C PHE A 321 6.60 -8.89 9.30
N VAL A 322 6.57 -10.14 9.76
CA VAL A 322 5.70 -11.18 9.20
C VAL A 322 4.23 -10.76 9.27
N GLY A 323 3.77 -10.26 10.43
CA GLY A 323 2.38 -9.79 10.57
C GLY A 323 2.05 -8.60 9.67
N ILE A 324 2.97 -7.64 9.52
CA ILE A 324 2.81 -6.52 8.57
C ILE A 324 2.65 -7.06 7.15
N VAL A 325 3.53 -7.97 6.74
CA VAL A 325 3.55 -8.51 5.39
C VAL A 325 2.26 -9.27 5.09
N GLU A 326 1.81 -10.14 6.00
CA GLU A 326 0.57 -10.89 5.84
C GLU A 326 -0.65 -9.99 5.64
N PHE A 327 -0.82 -8.98 6.49
CA PHE A 327 -1.95 -8.06 6.35
C PHE A 327 -1.80 -7.12 5.16
N SER A 328 -0.57 -6.75 4.78
CA SER A 328 -0.31 -5.87 3.64
C SER A 328 -0.87 -6.40 2.31
N VAL A 329 -0.88 -7.73 2.15
CA VAL A 329 -1.47 -8.38 0.97
C VAL A 329 -2.98 -8.15 0.93
N LEU A 330 -3.66 -8.38 2.06
CA LEU A 330 -5.10 -8.17 2.17
C LEU A 330 -5.45 -6.68 1.99
N SER A 331 -4.71 -5.79 2.66
CA SER A 331 -4.95 -4.35 2.55
C SER A 331 -4.69 -3.85 1.14
N GLY A 332 -3.63 -4.30 0.47
CA GLY A 332 -3.29 -3.87 -0.89
C GLY A 332 -4.39 -4.21 -1.91
N VAL A 333 -5.00 -5.39 -1.80
CA VAL A 333 -6.13 -5.77 -2.67
C VAL A 333 -7.36 -4.92 -2.39
N ILE A 334 -7.68 -4.66 -1.12
CA ILE A 334 -8.80 -3.80 -0.74
C ILE A 334 -8.56 -2.37 -1.22
N ASP A 335 -7.38 -1.82 -0.96
CA ASP A 335 -6.98 -0.46 -1.34
C ASP A 335 -7.03 -0.26 -2.87
N SER A 336 -6.59 -1.25 -3.64
CA SER A 336 -6.71 -1.25 -5.10
C SER A 336 -8.18 -1.23 -5.56
N GLY A 337 -9.03 -2.03 -4.90
CA GLY A 337 -10.46 -2.06 -5.19
C GLY A 337 -11.19 -0.77 -4.83
N VAL A 338 -10.79 -0.12 -3.73
CA VAL A 338 -11.30 1.19 -3.31
C VAL A 338 -10.98 2.25 -4.35
N THR A 339 -9.70 2.40 -4.70
CA THR A 339 -9.27 3.40 -5.69
C THR A 339 -9.91 3.15 -7.05
N THR A 340 -10.02 1.91 -7.49
CA THR A 340 -10.72 1.61 -8.76
C THR A 340 -12.19 1.97 -8.70
N THR A 341 -12.88 1.60 -7.61
CA THR A 341 -14.30 1.95 -7.44
C THR A 341 -14.49 3.46 -7.47
N PHE A 342 -13.56 4.21 -6.89
CA PHE A 342 -13.56 5.67 -6.93
C PHE A 342 -13.36 6.19 -8.36
N VAL A 343 -12.35 5.71 -9.09
CA VAL A 343 -12.10 6.11 -10.48
C VAL A 343 -13.32 5.79 -11.36
N CYS A 344 -13.89 4.59 -11.25
CA CYS A 344 -15.09 4.22 -12.02
C CYS A 344 -16.30 5.10 -11.68
N LEU A 345 -16.49 5.44 -10.40
CA LEU A 345 -17.57 6.32 -9.95
C LEU A 345 -17.38 7.76 -10.47
N ALA A 346 -16.15 8.24 -10.51
CA ALA A 346 -15.84 9.60 -10.96
C ALA A 346 -15.94 9.75 -12.49
N GLU A 347 -15.65 8.68 -13.24
CA GLU A 347 -15.76 8.61 -14.70
C GLU A 347 -17.21 8.47 -15.16
N ASP A 348 -17.93 7.44 -14.68
CA ASP A 348 -19.29 7.15 -15.10
C ASP A 348 -20.17 6.68 -13.93
N PRO A 349 -20.83 7.62 -13.24
CA PRO A 349 -21.82 7.32 -12.20
C PRO A 349 -23.10 6.68 -12.77
N GLN A 350 -23.44 6.94 -14.03
CA GLN A 350 -24.66 6.45 -14.67
C GLN A 350 -24.57 4.95 -14.95
N ALA A 351 -23.39 4.44 -15.28
CA ALA A 351 -23.14 3.00 -15.34
C ALA A 351 -23.50 2.29 -14.03
N LEU A 352 -23.21 2.90 -12.87
CA LEU A 352 -23.60 2.33 -11.58
C LEU A 352 -25.10 2.38 -11.34
N LEU A 353 -25.77 3.47 -11.74
CA LEU A 353 -27.23 3.57 -11.67
C LEU A 353 -27.91 2.47 -12.49
N ASN A 354 -27.44 2.26 -13.72
CA ASN A 354 -27.99 1.28 -14.66
C ASN A 354 -27.73 -0.16 -14.22
N THR A 355 -26.56 -0.43 -13.66
CA THR A 355 -26.16 -1.80 -13.28
C THR A 355 -26.60 -2.19 -11.86
N LYS A 356 -26.54 -1.24 -10.91
CA LYS A 356 -26.69 -1.48 -9.46
C LYS A 356 -27.36 -0.27 -8.77
N PRO A 357 -28.65 0.01 -9.04
CA PRO A 357 -29.33 1.23 -8.58
C PRO A 357 -29.38 1.37 -7.05
N GLU A 358 -29.50 0.26 -6.30
CA GLU A 358 -29.45 0.31 -4.83
C GLU A 358 -28.11 0.82 -4.28
N LEU A 359 -27.00 0.42 -4.92
CA LEU A 359 -25.67 0.83 -4.49
C LEU A 359 -25.46 2.32 -4.82
N PHE A 360 -25.91 2.75 -5.99
CA PHE A 360 -25.91 4.16 -6.38
C PHE A 360 -26.68 5.03 -5.37
N ASN A 361 -27.89 4.62 -4.97
CA ASN A 361 -28.69 5.35 -3.99
C ASN A 361 -27.99 5.45 -2.62
N LYS A 362 -27.34 4.38 -2.16
CA LYS A 362 -26.55 4.40 -0.91
C LYS A 362 -25.35 5.34 -1.00
N VAL A 363 -24.67 5.40 -2.14
CA VAL A 363 -23.59 6.36 -2.38
C VAL A 363 -24.14 7.79 -2.40
N ARG A 364 -25.31 8.02 -3.02
CA ARG A 364 -25.99 9.32 -3.07
C ARG A 364 -26.39 9.86 -1.71
N GLU A 365 -26.96 9.02 -0.86
CA GLU A 365 -27.37 9.40 0.49
C GLU A 365 -26.19 9.81 1.38
N VAL A 366 -25.06 9.11 1.22
CA VAL A 366 -23.88 9.30 2.09
C VAL A 366 -22.94 10.37 1.55
N TYR A 367 -22.96 10.61 0.24
CA TYR A 367 -22.06 11.57 -0.40
C TYR A 367 -22.71 12.29 -1.60
N PRO A 368 -23.74 13.13 -1.34
CA PRO A 368 -24.46 13.83 -2.41
C PRO A 368 -23.56 14.80 -3.17
N GLN A 369 -22.50 15.32 -2.55
CA GLN A 369 -21.57 16.28 -3.17
C GLN A 369 -20.74 15.69 -4.31
N VAL A 370 -20.40 14.39 -4.28
CA VAL A 370 -19.78 13.73 -5.44
C VAL A 370 -20.78 13.61 -6.57
N LEU A 371 -22.07 13.42 -6.27
CA LEU A 371 -23.10 13.24 -7.30
C LEU A 371 -23.70 14.53 -7.87
N LEU A 372 -23.62 15.64 -7.13
CA LEU A 372 -24.14 16.95 -7.53
C LEU A 372 -23.19 17.71 -8.47
N SER A 373 -21.96 17.23 -8.62
CA SER A 373 -21.00 17.71 -9.64
C SER A 373 -21.05 16.86 -10.92
N PHE A 374 -22.02 15.95 -11.05
CA PHE A 374 -22.24 15.11 -12.25
C PHE A 374 -23.36 15.60 -13.13
#